data_AF-A0A929K4Z9-F1
#
_entry.id   AF-A0A929K4Z9-F1
#
_cell.length_a   1.000
_cell.length_b   1.000
_cell.length_c   1.000
_cell.angle_alpha   90.00
_cell.angle_beta   90.00
_cell.angle_gamma   90.00
#
_symmetry.space_group_name_H-M   'P 1'
#
loop_
_entity.id
_entity.type
_entity.pdbx_description
1 polymer ?
#
loop_
_entity_poly.entity_id
_entity_poly.type
_entity_poly.pdbx_seq_one_letter_code
_entity_poly.pdbx_strand_id
1 'polypeptide(L)' 'MIKAGIIGGAGYTGLELVRLLLMHPEVEISVVTSRRYKGKKISDVNPHLEPF' A
#
# COMPACT_ATOMS: atom_id res chain seq x y z
N MET A 1 -9.04 -13.71 -7.93
CA MET A 1 -8.53 -12.38 -7.60
C MET A 1 -9.06 -11.96 -6.24
N ILE A 2 -8.18 -11.85 -5.24
CA ILE A 2 -8.49 -11.47 -3.87
C ILE A 2 -8.36 -9.95 -3.76
N LYS A 3 -9.36 -9.29 -3.17
CA LYS A 3 -9.30 -7.85 -2.88
C LYS A 3 -8.77 -7.62 -1.47
N ALA A 4 -7.64 -6.94 -1.35
CA ALA A 4 -6.97 -6.71 -0.08
C ALA A 4 -7.04 -5.24 0.35
N GLY A 5 -7.42 -5.01 1.61
CA GLY A 5 -7.33 -3.71 2.27
C GLY A 5 -6.22 -3.70 3.32
N ILE A 6 -5.38 -2.66 3.34
CA ILE A 6 -4.24 -2.54 4.25
C ILE A 6 -4.48 -1.40 5.25
N ILE A 7 -4.60 -1.76 6.53
CA ILE A 7 -4.73 -0.80 7.63
C ILE A 7 -3.35 -0.51 8.22
N GLY A 8 -2.92 0.76 8.18
CA GLY A 8 -1.59 1.15 8.64
C GLY A 8 -0.49 0.96 7.59
N GLY A 9 -0.83 1.03 6.29
CA GLY A 9 0.12 0.78 5.20
C GLY A 9 1.30 1.73 5.09
N ALA A 10 1.32 2.83 5.87
CA ALA A 10 2.44 3.75 5.95
C ALA A 10 3.52 3.37 6.97
N GLY A 11 3.31 2.31 7.78
CA GLY A 11 4.36 1.75 8.63
C GLY A 11 5.27 0.81 7.84
N TYR A 12 6.49 0.55 8.32
CA TYR A 12 7.48 -0.25 7.59
C TYR A 12 6.98 -1.64 7.16
N THR A 13 6.26 -2.33 8.04
CA THR A 13 5.64 -3.63 7.71
C THR A 13 4.51 -3.50 6.71
N GLY A 14 3.72 -2.41 6.80
CA GLY A 14 2.68 -2.08 5.82
C GLY A 14 3.24 -1.81 4.43
N LEU A 15 4.39 -1.15 4.34
CA LEU A 15 5.08 -0.88 3.08
C LEU A 15 5.63 -2.15 2.45
N GLU A 16 6.24 -3.05 3.22
CA GLU A 16 6.68 -4.34 2.70
C GLU A 16 5.50 -5.19 2.23
N LEU A 17 4.38 -5.17 2.95
CA LEU A 17 3.16 -5.85 2.50
C LEU A 17 2.65 -5.26 1.18
N VAL A 18 2.62 -3.92 1.05
CA VAL A 18 2.26 -3.26 -0.22
C VAL A 18 3.20 -3.70 -1.34
N ARG A 19 4.53 -3.65 -1.12
CA ARG A 19 5.54 -4.05 -2.11
C ARG A 19 5.34 -5.48 -2.61
N LEU A 20 5.07 -6.41 -1.70
CA LEU A 20 4.84 -7.82 -2.03
C LEU A 20 3.52 -8.00 -2.80
N LEU A 21 2.42 -7.39 -2.33
CA LEU A 21 1.10 -7.57 -2.91
C LEU A 21 0.94 -6.86 -4.26
N LEU A 22 1.65 -5.75 -4.49
CA LEU A 22 1.68 -5.08 -5.80
C LEU A 22 2.21 -5.97 -6.93
N MET A 23 3.05 -6.95 -6.59
CA MET A 23 3.61 -7.91 -7.55
C MET A 23 2.85 -9.24 -7.58
N HIS A 24 1.79 -9.42 -6.79
CA HIS A 24 1.13 -10.69 -6.64
C HIS A 24 0.01 -10.87 -7.68
N PRO A 25 0.07 -11.88 -8.57
CA PRO A 25 -0.82 -11.98 -9.73
C PRO A 25 -2.29 -12.17 -9.39
N GLU A 26 -2.59 -12.67 -8.19
CA GLU A 26 -3.95 -12.95 -7.75
C GLU A 26 -4.51 -11.95 -6.74
N VAL A 27 -3.79 -10.86 -6.43
CA VAL A 27 -4.22 -9.87 -5.43
C VAL A 27 -4.35 -8.48 -6.05
N GLU A 28 -5.46 -7.83 -5.73
CA GLU A 28 -5.69 -6.41 -6.03
C GLU A 28 -5.76 -5.64 -4.70
N ILE A 29 -4.87 -4.66 -4.50
CA ILE A 29 -4.94 -3.77 -3.34
C ILE A 29 -6.06 -2.76 -3.58
N SER A 30 -7.14 -2.86 -2.82
CA SER A 30 -8.33 -2.01 -2.99
C SER A 30 -8.27 -0.73 -2.15
N VAL A 31 -7.56 -0.76 -1.02
CA VAL A 31 -7.42 0.40 -0.15
C VAL A 31 -6.15 0.29 0.72
N VAL A 32 -5.48 1.41 0.91
CA VAL A 32 -4.44 1.57 1.93
C VAL A 32 -4.79 2.75 2.82
N THR A 33 -4.75 2.55 4.14
CA THR A 33 -5.12 3.60 5.10
C THR A 33 -3.98 3.93 6.06
N SER A 34 -3.97 5.18 6.53
CA SER A 34 -3.08 5.68 7.57
C SER A 34 -3.76 6.77 8.37
N ARG A 35 -3.56 6.77 9.69
CA ARG A 35 -4.03 7.87 10.56
C ARG A 35 -3.26 9.17 10.32
N ARG A 36 -1.95 9.07 10.06
CA ARG A 36 -1.05 10.23 9.91
C ARG A 36 -1.09 10.84 8.52
N TYR A 37 -1.36 10.03 7.49
CA TYR A 37 -1.27 10.43 6.08
C TYR A 37 -2.60 10.31 5.34
N LYS A 38 -3.71 10.55 6.04
CA LYS A 38 -5.05 10.53 5.43
C LYS A 38 -5.12 11.52 4.26
N GLY A 39 -5.65 11.06 3.12
CA GLY A 39 -5.85 11.88 1.92
C GLY A 39 -4.60 12.09 1.05
N LYS A 40 -3.45 11.54 1.44
CA LYS A 40 -2.25 11.50 0.59
C LYS A 40 -2.15 10.17 -0.14
N LYS A 41 -1.55 10.17 -1.33
CA LYS A 41 -1.15 8.92 -1.98
C LYS A 41 -0.02 8.28 -1.18
N ILE A 42 0.12 6.95 -1.30
CA ILE A 42 1.21 6.25 -0.63
C ILE A 42 2.57 6.65 -1.21
N SER A 43 2.64 6.90 -2.53
CA SER A 43 3.84 7.37 -3.24
C SER A 43 4.29 8.75 -2.77
N ASP A 44 3.37 9.66 -2.41
CA ASP A 44 3.69 10.99 -1.87
C ASP A 44 4.50 10.92 -0.56
N VAL A 45 4.33 9.84 0.20
CA VAL A 45 5.00 9.61 1.50
C VAL A 45 6.18 8.66 1.35
N ASN A 46 6.11 7.75 0.37
CA ASN A 46 7.08 6.70 0.12
C ASN A 46 7.45 6.69 -1.37
N PRO A 47 8.36 7.58 -1.80
CA PRO A 47 8.67 7.74 -3.23
C PRO A 47 9.21 6.48 -3.92
N HIS A 48 9.73 5.51 -3.16
CA HIS A 48 10.17 4.21 -3.69
C HIS A 48 9.01 3.34 -4.22
N LEU A 49 7.76 3.73 -3.95
CA LEU A 49 6.55 3.09 -4.50
C LEU A 49 5.99 3.81 -5.74
N GLU A 50 6.58 4.92 -6.20
CA GLU A 50 6.17 5.64 -7.44
C GLU A 50 5.97 4.79 -8.71
N PRO A 51 6.70 3.68 -8.95
CA PRO A 51 6.48 2.87 -10.15
C PRO A 51 5.15 2.10 -10.17
N PHE A 52 4.38 2.14 -9.07
CA PHE A 52 3.18 1.34 -8.84
C PHE A 52 1.98 2.21 -8.42
#